data_AF-A0AAX6F6C2-F1
#
_entry.id   AF-A0AAX6F6C2-F1
#
_cell.length_a   1.000
_cell.length_b   1.000
_cell.length_c   1.000
_cell.angle_alpha   90.00
_cell.angle_beta   90.00
_cell.angle_gamma   90.00
#
_symmetry.space_group_name_H-M   'P 1'
#
loop_
_entity.id
_entity.type
_entity.pdbx_description
1 polymer ?
#
loop_
_entity_poly.entity_id
_entity_poly.type
_entity_poly.pdbx_seq_one_letter_code
_entity_poly.pdbx_strand_id
1 'polypeptide(L)'
;MAFGISDDLLGTFVPVAVYWIYSGIYVMLGDLENYRLHTKAEEKAKNVASKSTVVKGVLVQQVFQIAISLLLFTVVNDGSGVVQPQPSLFVILGQFMIGMVVIDTWQYFMHRYMHNKFLYKHIHSKHHSLVVPYAFGALYNHPLEGLILDTIGGVLSFLLSGMTPRTSIFFFSFATIKTVDDHCGL
;
A
#
# COMPACT_ATOMS: atom_id res chain seq x y z
N MET A 1 -21.12 -27.15 1.56
CA MET A 1 -20.68 -26.01 0.73
C MET A 1 -19.78 -25.15 1.60
N ALA A 2 -18.47 -25.20 1.41
CA ALA A 2 -17.60 -24.22 2.07
C ALA A 2 -17.93 -22.86 1.44
N PHE A 3 -18.27 -21.87 2.28
CA PHE A 3 -18.37 -20.49 1.84
C PHE A 3 -16.96 -20.02 1.42
N GLY A 4 -16.56 -20.34 0.20
CA GLY A 4 -15.30 -19.90 -0.37
C GLY A 4 -15.42 -18.42 -0.69
N ILE A 5 -14.72 -17.57 0.07
CA ILE A 5 -14.57 -16.15 -0.26
C ILE A 5 -13.88 -16.06 -1.63
N SER A 6 -14.37 -15.17 -2.51
CA SER A 6 -13.78 -15.02 -3.86
C SER A 6 -12.37 -14.45 -3.79
N ASP A 7 -11.53 -14.81 -4.76
CA ASP A 7 -10.18 -14.26 -4.89
C ASP A 7 -10.21 -12.73 -5.03
N ASP A 8 -11.25 -12.17 -5.65
CA ASP A 8 -11.46 -10.71 -5.76
C ASP A 8 -11.62 -10.05 -4.38
N LEU A 9 -12.47 -10.62 -3.52
CA LEU A 9 -12.67 -10.11 -2.16
C LEU A 9 -11.40 -10.28 -1.32
N LEU A 10 -10.71 -11.41 -1.45
CA LEU A 10 -9.43 -11.61 -0.78
C LEU A 10 -8.38 -10.62 -1.27
N GLY A 11 -8.30 -10.37 -2.58
CA GLY A 11 -7.39 -9.41 -3.20
C GLY A 11 -7.63 -7.98 -2.72
N THR A 12 -8.88 -7.63 -2.40
CA THR A 12 -9.24 -6.32 -1.84
C THR A 12 -8.90 -6.20 -0.35
N PHE A 13 -9.28 -7.19 0.47
CA PHE A 13 -9.26 -7.03 1.93
C PHE A 13 -8.01 -7.61 2.61
N VAL A 14 -7.34 -8.61 2.03
CA VAL A 14 -6.14 -9.20 2.63
C VAL A 14 -5.00 -8.19 2.75
N PRO A 15 -4.64 -7.38 1.72
CA PRO A 15 -3.59 -6.37 1.87
C PRO A 15 -3.91 -5.33 2.96
N VAL A 16 -5.17 -4.94 3.11
CA VAL A 16 -5.63 -4.03 4.19
C VAL A 16 -5.46 -4.68 5.57
N ALA A 17 -5.79 -5.95 5.72
CA ALA A 17 -5.57 -6.67 6.97
C ALA A 17 -4.07 -6.80 7.28
N VAL A 18 -3.25 -7.15 6.27
CA VAL A 18 -1.79 -7.23 6.38
C VAL A 18 -1.21 -5.89 6.82
N TYR A 19 -1.68 -4.76 6.26
CA TYR A 19 -1.25 -3.43 6.64
C TYR A 19 -1.37 -3.18 8.15
N TRP A 20 -2.56 -3.44 8.71
CA TRP A 20 -2.84 -3.17 10.12
C TRP A 20 -2.17 -4.17 11.06
N ILE A 21 -2.13 -5.45 10.70
CA ILE A 21 -1.44 -6.47 11.49
C ILE A 21 0.05 -6.14 11.56
N TYR A 22 0.68 -5.88 10.41
CA TYR A 22 2.11 -5.66 10.32
C TYR A 22 2.53 -4.32 10.92
N SER A 23 1.74 -3.26 10.71
CA SER A 23 1.92 -1.99 11.43
C SER A 23 1.73 -2.15 12.94
N GLY A 24 0.79 -3.00 13.38
CA GLY A 24 0.56 -3.34 14.79
C GLY A 24 1.77 -4.00 15.44
N ILE A 25 2.46 -4.91 14.72
CA ILE A 25 3.72 -5.50 15.18
C ILE A 25 4.75 -4.41 15.47
N TYR A 26 4.95 -3.46 14.55
CA TYR A 26 5.88 -2.33 14.78
C TYR A 26 5.48 -1.42 15.94
N VAL A 27 4.19 -1.23 16.20
CA VAL A 27 3.72 -0.50 17.39
C VAL A 27 4.12 -1.25 18.67
N MET A 28 3.98 -2.58 18.71
CA MET A 28 4.39 -3.40 19.85
C MET A 28 5.92 -3.43 20.03
N LEU A 29 6.67 -3.34 18.94
CA LEU A 29 8.15 -3.22 18.97
C LEU A 29 8.64 -1.80 19.28
N GLY A 30 7.73 -0.82 19.40
CA GLY A 30 8.07 0.61 19.53
C GLY A 30 8.85 0.99 20.80
N ASP A 31 8.96 0.09 21.77
CA ASP A 31 9.75 0.27 23.01
C ASP A 31 11.23 -0.09 22.85
N LEU A 32 11.65 -0.59 21.69
CA LEU A 32 13.05 -0.89 21.35
C LEU A 32 13.84 0.39 21.02
N GLU A 33 13.95 1.34 21.97
CA GLU A 33 14.53 2.67 21.73
C GLU A 33 15.94 2.65 21.13
N ASN A 34 16.77 1.65 21.48
CA ASN A 34 18.14 1.51 20.96
C ASN A 34 18.21 1.14 19.47
N TYR A 35 17.11 0.69 18.88
CA TYR A 35 17.03 0.29 17.47
C TYR A 35 16.30 1.33 16.62
N ARG A 36 15.76 2.39 17.22
CA ARG A 36 15.02 3.42 16.49
C ARG A 36 15.97 4.39 15.80
N LEU A 37 15.63 4.79 14.58
CA LEU A 37 16.31 5.87 13.87
C LEU A 37 16.06 7.25 14.52
N HIS A 38 14.90 7.42 15.16
CA HIS A 38 14.50 8.65 15.84
C HIS A 38 13.92 8.39 17.23
N THR A 39 14.28 9.25 18.18
CA THR A 39 13.80 9.14 19.56
C THR A 39 12.29 9.46 19.65
N LYS A 40 11.61 8.94 20.68
CA LYS A 40 10.21 9.29 20.94
C LYS A 40 10.02 10.78 21.28
N ALA A 41 11.05 11.43 21.82
CA ALA A 41 11.05 12.86 22.07
C ALA A 41 11.04 13.65 20.75
N GLU A 42 11.86 13.25 19.78
CA GLU A 42 11.85 13.84 18.43
C GLU A 42 10.54 13.60 17.70
N GLU A 43 9.98 12.39 17.80
CA GLU A 43 8.67 12.04 17.24
C GLU A 43 7.60 13.03 17.72
N LYS A 44 7.53 13.25 19.03
CA LYS A 44 6.54 14.17 19.65
C LYS A 44 6.78 15.64 19.28
N ALA A 45 8.04 16.02 19.08
CA ALA A 45 8.40 17.41 18.79
C ALA A 45 8.23 17.78 17.30
N LYS A 46 8.54 16.87 16.38
CA LYS A 46 8.59 17.15 14.93
C LYS A 46 7.30 16.81 14.20
N ASN A 47 6.51 15.85 14.67
CA ASN A 47 5.26 15.48 14.01
C ASN A 47 4.13 16.46 14.34
N VAL A 48 3.54 17.04 13.29
CA VAL A 48 2.44 18.02 13.44
C VAL A 48 1.09 17.32 13.62
N ALA A 49 0.88 16.20 12.93
CA ALA A 49 -0.38 15.46 12.99
C ALA A 49 -0.45 14.53 14.21
N SER A 50 -1.60 14.52 14.90
CA SER A 50 -1.86 13.55 15.98
C SER A 50 -1.99 12.13 15.42
N LYS A 51 -1.65 11.11 16.21
CA LYS A 51 -1.81 9.69 15.80
C LYS A 51 -3.24 9.35 15.37
N SER A 52 -4.26 9.94 16.00
CA SER A 52 -5.66 9.76 15.60
C SER A 52 -5.95 10.38 14.23
N THR A 53 -5.40 11.55 13.94
CA THR A 53 -5.50 12.20 12.62
C THR A 53 -4.87 11.33 11.55
N VAL A 54 -3.71 10.73 11.84
CA VAL A 54 -3.00 9.81 10.95
C VAL A 54 -3.88 8.59 10.63
N VAL A 55 -4.38 7.90 11.65
CA VAL A 55 -5.25 6.73 11.48
C VAL A 55 -6.50 7.07 10.66
N LYS A 56 -7.17 8.19 10.95
CA LYS A 56 -8.34 8.63 10.16
C LYS A 56 -7.97 8.88 8.70
N GLY A 57 -6.83 9.50 8.43
CA GLY A 57 -6.35 9.73 7.07
C GLY A 57 -6.08 8.43 6.31
N VAL A 58 -5.44 7.46 6.96
CA VAL A 58 -5.18 6.13 6.39
C VAL A 58 -6.46 5.39 6.08
N LEU A 59 -7.44 5.41 6.99
CA LEU A 59 -8.75 4.78 6.76
C LEU A 59 -9.48 5.40 5.56
N VAL A 60 -9.43 6.73 5.41
CA VAL A 60 -9.97 7.41 4.22
C VAL A 60 -9.26 6.91 2.96
N GLN A 61 -7.93 6.82 2.97
CA GLN A 61 -7.15 6.33 1.84
C GLN A 61 -7.50 4.87 1.47
N GLN A 62 -7.65 4.00 2.48
CA GLN A 62 -8.04 2.61 2.27
C GLN A 62 -9.47 2.47 1.72
N VAL A 63 -10.41 3.35 2.10
CA VAL A 63 -11.75 3.35 1.50
C VAL A 63 -11.69 3.61 0.00
N PHE A 64 -10.86 4.57 -0.45
CA PHE A 64 -10.65 4.82 -1.88
C PHE A 64 -9.99 3.62 -2.58
N GLN A 65 -8.95 3.04 -1.98
CA GLN A 65 -8.27 1.86 -2.52
C GLN A 65 -9.20 0.66 -2.63
N ILE A 66 -10.04 0.40 -1.63
CA ILE A 66 -11.06 -0.65 -1.64
C ILE A 66 -12.06 -0.42 -2.77
N ALA A 67 -12.59 0.80 -2.89
CA ALA A 67 -13.56 1.12 -3.96
C ALA A 67 -12.97 0.90 -5.36
N ILE A 68 -11.72 1.30 -5.58
CA ILE A 68 -11.04 1.12 -6.87
C ILE A 68 -10.67 -0.34 -7.10
N SER A 69 -10.25 -1.08 -6.07
CA SER A 69 -9.97 -2.52 -6.18
C SER A 69 -11.20 -3.32 -6.56
N LEU A 70 -12.35 -3.04 -5.93
CA LEU A 70 -13.62 -3.66 -6.29
C LEU A 70 -14.00 -3.33 -7.73
N LEU A 71 -13.89 -2.05 -8.13
CA LEU A 71 -14.16 -1.64 -9.51
C LEU A 71 -13.24 -2.36 -10.51
N LEU A 72 -11.93 -2.41 -10.23
CA LEU A 72 -10.95 -3.10 -11.07
C LEU A 72 -11.33 -4.57 -11.27
N PHE A 73 -11.63 -5.30 -10.19
CA PHE A 73 -12.00 -6.70 -10.31
C PHE A 73 -13.33 -6.88 -11.03
N THR A 74 -14.31 -6.00 -10.84
CA THR A 74 -15.56 -6.07 -11.65
C THR A 74 -15.31 -5.86 -13.15
N VAL A 75 -14.33 -5.04 -13.52
CA VAL A 75 -13.99 -4.75 -14.93
C VAL A 75 -13.16 -5.87 -15.55
N VAL A 76 -12.27 -6.49 -14.78
CA VAL A 76 -11.38 -7.57 -15.27
C VAL A 76 -12.07 -8.94 -15.25
N ASN A 77 -13.12 -9.11 -14.45
CA ASN A 77 -13.92 -10.33 -14.43
C ASN A 77 -14.69 -10.48 -15.75
N ASP A 78 -14.42 -11.57 -16.49
CA ASP A 78 -15.00 -11.85 -17.79
C ASP A 78 -16.46 -12.38 -17.73
N GLY A 79 -17.02 -12.55 -16.53
CA GLY A 79 -18.38 -13.02 -16.31
C GLY A 79 -18.62 -14.47 -16.73
N SER A 80 -17.59 -15.19 -17.17
CA SER A 80 -17.72 -16.56 -17.69
C SER A 80 -17.99 -17.59 -16.59
N GLY A 81 -17.70 -17.23 -15.33
CA GLY A 81 -17.74 -18.16 -14.19
C GLY A 81 -16.67 -19.25 -14.25
N VAL A 82 -15.78 -19.21 -15.25
CA VAL A 82 -14.70 -20.18 -15.41
C VAL A 82 -13.58 -19.83 -14.42
N VAL A 83 -13.30 -20.75 -13.51
CA VAL A 83 -12.15 -20.63 -12.62
C VAL A 83 -10.87 -20.81 -13.45
N GLN A 84 -10.15 -19.72 -13.67
CA GLN A 84 -8.88 -19.77 -14.38
C GLN A 84 -7.85 -20.58 -13.58
N PRO A 85 -7.15 -21.54 -14.21
CA PRO A 85 -6.12 -22.31 -13.53
C PRO A 85 -4.99 -21.38 -13.07
N GLN A 86 -4.43 -21.64 -11.89
CA GLN A 86 -3.29 -20.88 -11.42
C GLN A 86 -2.08 -21.13 -12.33
N PRO A 87 -1.32 -20.07 -12.71
CA PRO A 87 -0.09 -20.25 -13.46
C PRO A 87 0.93 -21.09 -12.69
N SER A 88 1.91 -21.65 -13.41
CA SER A 88 3.02 -22.34 -12.76
C SER A 88 3.82 -21.39 -11.86
N LEU A 89 4.51 -21.93 -10.86
CA LEU A 89 5.32 -21.13 -9.94
C LEU A 89 6.32 -20.21 -10.67
N PHE A 90 6.95 -20.68 -11.76
CA PHE A 90 7.86 -19.85 -12.56
C PHE A 90 7.17 -18.66 -13.21
N VAL A 91 5.93 -18.84 -13.70
CA VAL A 91 5.14 -17.73 -14.23
C VAL A 91 4.77 -16.77 -13.11
N ILE A 92 4.31 -17.27 -11.96
CA ILE A 92 3.99 -16.44 -10.79
C ILE A 92 5.20 -15.60 -10.37
N LEU A 93 6.39 -16.19 -10.28
CA LEU A 93 7.63 -15.47 -9.95
C LEU A 93 7.96 -14.40 -11.00
N GLY A 94 7.81 -14.72 -12.28
CA GLY A 94 7.97 -13.74 -13.37
C GLY A 94 6.98 -12.57 -13.27
N GLN A 95 5.71 -12.86 -13.01
CA GLN A 95 4.66 -11.86 -12.77
C GLN A 95 5.00 -10.97 -11.58
N PHE A 96 5.51 -11.57 -10.50
CA PHE A 96 5.94 -10.85 -9.30
C PHE A 96 7.10 -9.89 -9.61
N MET A 97 8.12 -10.35 -10.33
CA MET A 97 9.26 -9.53 -10.72
C MET A 97 8.86 -8.37 -11.63
N ILE A 98 8.00 -8.63 -12.62
CA ILE A 98 7.46 -7.58 -13.50
C ILE A 98 6.66 -6.57 -12.68
N GLY A 99 5.77 -7.04 -11.80
CA GLY A 99 4.99 -6.19 -10.91
C GLY A 99 5.88 -5.31 -10.03
N MET A 100 6.96 -5.86 -9.46
CA MET A 100 7.92 -5.11 -8.64
C MET A 100 8.63 -4.02 -9.45
N VAL A 101 9.12 -4.35 -10.66
CA VAL A 101 9.76 -3.36 -11.53
C VAL A 101 8.79 -2.24 -11.88
N VAL A 102 7.52 -2.57 -12.19
CA VAL A 102 6.50 -1.58 -12.52
C VAL A 102 6.19 -0.66 -11.33
N ILE A 103 5.89 -1.24 -10.15
CA ILE A 103 5.50 -0.43 -8.98
C ILE A 103 6.66 0.45 -8.49
N ASP A 104 7.88 -0.08 -8.43
CA ASP A 104 9.04 0.69 -7.95
C ASP A 104 9.39 1.81 -8.93
N THR A 105 9.35 1.53 -10.25
CA THR A 105 9.57 2.55 -11.28
C THR A 105 8.50 3.65 -11.16
N TRP A 106 7.23 3.26 -11.06
CA TRP A 106 6.13 4.22 -10.95
C TRP A 106 6.24 5.07 -9.70
N GLN A 107 6.43 4.45 -8.53
CA GLN A 107 6.56 5.14 -7.26
C GLN A 107 7.74 6.10 -7.27
N TYR A 108 8.92 5.67 -7.75
CA TYR A 108 10.10 6.53 -7.79
C TYR A 108 9.87 7.80 -8.63
N PHE A 109 9.40 7.64 -9.88
CA PHE A 109 9.21 8.78 -10.76
C PHE A 109 8.08 9.70 -10.32
N MET A 110 6.96 9.13 -9.85
CA MET A 110 5.82 9.94 -9.38
C MET A 110 6.14 10.65 -8.07
N HIS A 111 6.79 9.99 -7.12
CA HIS A 111 7.26 10.63 -5.90
C HIS A 111 8.25 11.75 -6.22
N ARG A 112 9.25 11.51 -7.09
CA ARG A 112 10.17 12.58 -7.54
C ARG A 112 9.43 13.75 -8.19
N TYR A 113 8.42 13.47 -8.99
CA TYR A 113 7.61 14.51 -9.62
C TYR A 113 6.79 15.31 -8.60
N MET A 114 6.25 14.66 -7.56
CA MET A 114 5.53 15.31 -6.45
C MET A 114 6.38 16.32 -5.67
N HIS A 115 7.71 16.18 -5.69
CA HIS A 115 8.64 17.12 -5.06
C HIS A 115 8.88 18.43 -5.83
N ASN A 116 8.18 18.66 -6.95
CA ASN A 116 8.17 20.00 -7.53
C ASN A 116 7.43 21.01 -6.63
N LYS A 117 7.77 22.30 -6.72
CA LYS A 117 7.27 23.35 -5.81
C LYS A 117 5.75 23.40 -5.68
N PHE A 118 5.02 23.17 -6.77
CA PHE A 118 3.56 23.25 -6.78
C PHE A 118 2.93 22.01 -6.12
N LEU A 119 3.29 20.82 -6.57
CA LEU A 119 2.72 19.57 -6.03
C LEU A 119 3.16 19.34 -4.59
N TYR A 120 4.40 19.70 -4.24
CA TYR A 120 4.88 19.62 -2.88
C TYR A 120 4.01 20.45 -1.95
N LYS A 121 3.83 21.73 -2.26
CA LYS A 121 3.08 22.65 -1.39
C LYS A 121 1.64 22.21 -1.17
N HIS A 122 0.95 21.74 -2.21
CA HIS A 122 -0.51 21.53 -2.16
C HIS A 122 -0.94 20.08 -1.94
N ILE A 123 -0.07 19.11 -2.22
CA ILE A 123 -0.41 17.68 -2.19
C ILE A 123 0.55 16.94 -1.25
N HIS A 124 1.84 16.90 -1.62
CA HIS A 124 2.82 16.02 -0.97
C HIS A 124 3.28 16.51 0.42
N SER A 125 3.06 17.78 0.75
CA SER A 125 3.37 18.34 2.07
C SER A 125 2.62 17.64 3.21
N LYS A 126 1.43 17.08 2.94
CA LYS A 126 0.69 16.29 3.93
C LYS A 126 1.44 15.02 4.29
N HIS A 127 1.95 14.30 3.30
CA HIS A 127 2.78 13.11 3.52
C HIS A 127 4.04 13.47 4.32
N HIS A 128 4.74 14.54 3.94
CA HIS A 128 5.92 15.05 4.67
C HIS A 128 5.62 15.75 6.01
N SER A 129 4.35 15.82 6.43
CA SER A 129 4.01 16.34 7.78
C SER A 129 4.32 15.35 8.91
N LEU A 130 4.57 14.09 8.56
CA LEU A 130 5.10 13.05 9.44
C LEU A 130 6.61 12.94 9.26
N VAL A 131 7.34 13.85 9.89
CA VAL A 131 8.80 13.93 9.82
C VAL A 131 9.46 12.70 10.45
N VAL A 132 8.91 12.21 11.57
CA VAL A 132 9.30 10.94 12.17
C VAL A 132 8.18 9.95 11.87
N PRO A 133 8.35 9.04 10.90
CA PRO A 133 7.25 8.24 10.39
C PRO A 133 6.77 7.22 11.43
N TYR A 134 5.49 6.88 11.32
CA TYR A 134 4.89 5.75 12.00
C TYR A 134 4.71 4.63 10.98
N ALA A 135 4.91 3.37 11.39
CA ALA A 135 4.56 2.22 10.56
C ALA A 135 3.11 2.30 10.04
N PHE A 136 2.15 2.56 10.93
CA PHE A 136 0.73 2.77 10.58
C PHE A 136 0.45 4.12 9.88
N GLY A 137 1.47 4.96 9.68
CA GLY A 137 1.39 6.24 8.98
C GLY A 137 1.81 6.15 7.51
N ALA A 138 2.23 4.98 7.02
CA ALA A 138 2.76 4.80 5.68
C ALA A 138 1.80 5.24 4.55
N LEU A 139 0.49 5.17 4.78
CA LEU A 139 -0.54 5.62 3.83
C LEU A 139 -1.19 6.96 4.23
N TYR A 140 -0.58 7.71 5.15
CA TYR A 140 -1.07 9.03 5.52
C TYR A 140 -0.60 10.08 4.51
N ASN A 141 -1.31 10.15 3.39
CA ASN A 141 -1.03 11.07 2.30
C ASN A 141 -2.29 11.85 1.89
N HIS A 142 -2.14 12.78 0.95
CA HIS A 142 -3.29 13.46 0.35
C HIS A 142 -4.05 12.46 -0.55
N PRO A 143 -5.40 12.45 -0.60
CA PRO A 143 -6.13 11.44 -1.39
C PRO A 143 -5.71 11.37 -2.87
N LEU A 144 -5.45 12.53 -3.47
CA LEU A 144 -4.92 12.60 -4.84
C LEU A 144 -3.50 12.02 -4.97
N GLU A 145 -2.68 12.15 -3.94
CA GLU A 145 -1.34 11.56 -3.90
C GLU A 145 -1.44 10.04 -3.87
N GLY A 146 -2.21 9.48 -2.94
CA GLY A 146 -2.35 8.02 -2.87
C GLY A 146 -3.17 7.43 -4.03
N LEU A 147 -3.99 8.22 -4.72
CA LEU A 147 -4.55 7.82 -6.01
C LEU A 147 -3.44 7.68 -7.07
N ILE A 148 -2.60 8.72 -7.23
CA ILE A 148 -1.60 8.76 -8.28
C ILE A 148 -0.44 7.80 -8.00
N LEU A 149 0.11 7.79 -6.78
CA LEU A 149 1.27 6.99 -6.42
C LEU A 149 0.86 5.53 -6.16
N ASP A 150 -0.06 5.30 -5.21
CA ASP A 150 -0.34 3.96 -4.73
C ASP A 150 -1.30 3.22 -5.66
N THR A 151 -2.42 3.85 -6.00
CA THR A 151 -3.52 3.16 -6.69
C THR A 151 -3.21 2.94 -8.16
N ILE A 152 -2.80 3.97 -8.91
CA ILE A 152 -2.43 3.80 -10.31
C ILE A 152 -1.20 2.89 -10.44
N GLY A 153 -0.19 3.04 -9.55
CA GLY A 153 0.97 2.15 -9.53
C GLY A 153 0.60 0.68 -9.33
N GLY A 154 -0.30 0.40 -8.38
CA GLY A 154 -0.82 -0.94 -8.14
C GLY A 154 -1.62 -1.51 -9.31
N VAL A 155 -2.52 -0.72 -9.91
CA VAL A 155 -3.31 -1.12 -11.09
C VAL A 155 -2.40 -1.43 -12.27
N LEU A 156 -1.41 -0.58 -12.56
CA LEU A 156 -0.44 -0.81 -13.63
C LEU A 156 0.36 -2.09 -13.38
N SER A 157 0.78 -2.33 -12.14
CA SER A 157 1.53 -3.55 -11.77
C SER A 157 0.69 -4.80 -11.98
N PHE A 158 -0.59 -4.77 -11.59
CA PHE A 158 -1.53 -5.86 -11.80
C PHE A 158 -1.73 -6.16 -13.30
N LEU A 159 -2.04 -5.12 -14.08
CA LEU A 159 -2.36 -5.28 -15.50
C LEU A 159 -1.13 -5.67 -16.34
N LEU A 160 0.01 -5.01 -16.14
CA LEU A 160 1.21 -5.22 -16.96
C LEU A 160 1.94 -6.53 -16.63
N SER A 161 1.85 -7.02 -15.39
CA SER A 161 2.35 -8.35 -15.05
C SER A 161 1.42 -9.47 -15.54
N GLY A 162 0.15 -9.18 -15.82
CA GLY A 162 -0.86 -10.18 -16.16
C GLY A 162 -1.15 -11.16 -15.02
N MET A 163 -0.94 -10.73 -13.77
CA MET A 163 -1.16 -11.59 -12.60
C MET A 163 -2.65 -11.92 -12.41
N THR A 164 -2.94 -13.11 -11.90
CA THR A 164 -4.32 -13.47 -11.55
C THR A 164 -4.76 -12.73 -10.27
N PRO A 165 -6.07 -12.57 -9.99
CA PRO A 165 -6.54 -12.05 -8.71
C PRO A 165 -5.95 -12.79 -7.51
N ARG A 166 -5.76 -14.12 -7.61
CA ARG A 166 -5.13 -14.89 -6.54
C ARG A 166 -3.65 -14.56 -6.37
N THR A 167 -2.91 -14.43 -7.47
CA THR A 167 -1.50 -14.01 -7.43
C THR A 167 -1.36 -12.61 -6.82
N SER A 168 -2.30 -11.72 -7.12
CA SER A 168 -2.28 -10.34 -6.65
C SER A 168 -2.47 -10.21 -5.14
N ILE A 169 -3.18 -11.14 -4.48
CA ILE A 169 -3.25 -11.21 -3.01
C ILE A 169 -1.85 -11.22 -2.40
N PHE A 170 -0.98 -12.11 -2.89
CA PHE A 170 0.39 -12.24 -2.38
C PHE A 170 1.24 -11.04 -2.75
N PHE A 171 1.15 -10.58 -4.00
CA PHE A 171 1.91 -9.42 -4.47
C PHE A 171 1.57 -8.15 -3.69
N PHE A 172 0.29 -7.81 -3.55
CA PHE A 172 -0.13 -6.61 -2.84
C PHE A 172 0.09 -6.71 -1.33
N SER A 173 0.02 -7.92 -0.74
CA SER A 173 0.42 -8.12 0.65
C SER A 173 1.91 -7.84 0.84
N PHE A 174 2.76 -8.32 -0.06
CA PHE A 174 4.20 -8.03 -0.03
C PHE A 174 4.50 -6.54 -0.25
N ALA A 175 3.87 -5.91 -1.24
CA ALA A 175 4.01 -4.47 -1.49
C ALA A 175 3.54 -3.63 -0.28
N THR A 176 2.51 -4.09 0.43
CA THR A 176 2.03 -3.48 1.67
C THR A 176 3.07 -3.60 2.78
N ILE A 177 3.66 -4.78 2.96
CA ILE A 177 4.75 -5.00 3.93
C ILE A 177 5.91 -4.06 3.64
N LYS A 178 6.39 -4.03 2.39
CA LYS A 178 7.44 -3.11 1.95
C LYS A 178 7.09 -1.66 2.27
N THR A 179 5.86 -1.24 1.98
CA THR A 179 5.40 0.14 2.25
C THR A 179 5.44 0.45 3.74
N VAL A 180 5.05 -0.48 4.61
CA VAL A 180 5.14 -0.30 6.06
C VAL A 180 6.59 -0.26 6.53
N ASP A 181 7.45 -1.15 6.01
CA ASP A 181 8.89 -1.19 6.31
C ASP A 181 9.57 0.15 5.95
N ASP A 182 9.27 0.69 4.77
CA ASP A 182 9.79 1.99 4.30
C ASP A 182 9.43 3.16 5.24
N HIS A 183 8.46 2.99 6.15
CA HIS A 183 7.96 4.01 7.08
C HIS A 183 8.02 3.59 8.56
N CYS A 184 8.65 2.45 8.89
CA CYS A 184 8.56 1.92 10.25
C CYS A 184 9.46 2.65 11.26
N GLY A 185 10.52 3.33 10.81
CA GLY A 185 11.42 4.13 11.65
C GLY A 185 12.26 3.33 12.65
N LEU A 186 12.30 2.00 12.47
CA LEU A 186 13.08 1.00 13.20
C LEU A 186 14.12 0.37 12.28
#